data_AF-R7LR22-F1
#
_entry.id   AF-R7LR22-F1
#
_cell.length_a   1.000
_cell.length_b   1.000
_cell.length_c   1.000
_cell.angle_alpha   90.00
_cell.angle_beta   90.00
_cell.angle_gamma   90.00
#
_symmetry.space_group_name_H-M   'P 1'
#
loop_
_entity.id
_entity.type
_entity.pdbx_description
1 polymer ?
#
loop_
_entity_poly.entity_id
_entity_poly.type
_entity_poly.pdbx_seq_one_letter_code
_entity_poly.pdbx_strand_id
1 'polypeptide(L)'
;MGLLTVIYILVFLVFALILYAVMQLKLLGIKVKDFWDFIEANQMLDKLNSFAKQYQSMSPQEQVIYLAEAEKIFTAFDKVPEELWDEEYEKYKQVLKKYNDIKMFRWASS
;
A
#
# COMPACT_ATOMS: atom_id res chain seq x y z
N MET A 1 35.66 25.37 -5.02
CA MET A 1 35.97 23.94 -4.76
C MET A 1 35.24 23.38 -3.55
N GLY A 2 35.26 24.02 -2.36
CA GLY A 2 34.61 23.46 -1.16
C GLY A 2 33.09 23.21 -1.25
N LEU A 3 32.31 24.14 -1.81
CA LEU A 3 30.85 24.00 -1.89
C LEU A 3 30.39 22.83 -2.79
N LEU A 4 31.04 22.66 -3.95
CA LEU A 4 30.75 21.56 -4.88
C LEU A 4 31.10 20.19 -4.29
N THR A 5 32.20 20.11 -3.52
CA THR A 5 32.57 18.90 -2.79
C THR A 5 31.54 18.54 -1.72
N VAL A 6 31.02 19.53 -0.97
CA VAL A 6 29.97 19.30 0.03
C VAL A 6 28.68 18.82 -0.63
N ILE A 7 28.25 19.44 -1.73
CA ILE A 7 27.06 19.00 -2.49
C ILE A 7 27.25 17.56 -2.99
N TYR A 8 28.42 17.22 -3.52
CA TYR A 8 28.72 15.88 -3.99
C TYR A 8 28.65 14.84 -2.87
N ILE A 9 29.20 15.16 -1.68
CA ILE A 9 29.13 14.28 -0.50
C ILE A 9 27.68 14.11 -0.03
N LEU A 10 26.87 15.16 -0.05
CA LEU A 10 25.45 15.09 0.31
C LEU A 10 24.67 14.20 -0.67
N VAL A 11 24.89 14.35 -1.97
CA VAL A 11 24.26 13.49 -3.00
C VAL A 11 24.71 12.03 -2.82
N PHE A 12 25.99 11.80 -2.54
CA PHE A 12 26.51 10.45 -2.27
C PHE A 12 25.86 9.83 -1.02
N LEU A 13 25.70 10.61 0.06
CA LEU A 13 25.01 10.15 1.28
C LEU A 13 23.55 9.78 1.01
N VAL A 14 22.83 10.57 0.21
CA VAL A 14 21.46 10.23 -0.21
C VAL A 14 21.42 8.89 -0.95
N PHE A 15 22.34 8.66 -1.90
CA PHE A 15 22.45 7.38 -2.60
C PHE A 15 22.81 6.21 -1.67
N ALA A 16 23.74 6.42 -0.73
CA ALA A 16 24.13 5.40 0.23
C ALA A 16 22.96 5.00 1.16
N LEU A 17 22.14 5.96 1.59
CA LEU A 17 20.94 5.71 2.38
C LEU A 17 19.88 4.92 1.60
N ILE A 18 19.67 5.24 0.32
CA ILE A 18 18.75 4.48 -0.55
C ILE A 18 19.23 3.03 -0.71
N LEU A 19 20.52 2.81 -0.95
CA LEU A 19 21.09 1.46 -1.07
C LEU A 19 20.99 0.68 0.25
N TYR A 20 21.20 1.34 1.38
CA TYR A 20 21.04 0.74 2.70
C TYR A 20 19.59 0.32 2.96
N ALA A 21 18.60 1.14 2.62
CA ALA A 21 17.18 0.79 2.72
C ALA A 21 16.82 -0.41 1.83
N VAL A 22 17.32 -0.45 0.59
CA VAL A 22 17.12 -1.61 -0.32
C VAL A 22 17.75 -2.88 0.26
N MET A 23 18.90 -2.78 0.93
CA MET A 23 19.53 -3.92 1.60
C MET A 23 18.75 -4.37 2.84
N GLN A 24 18.18 -3.45 3.61
CA GLN A 24 17.29 -3.76 4.74
C GLN A 24 16.03 -4.50 4.29
N LEU A 25 15.39 -4.08 3.19
CA LEU A 25 14.25 -4.79 2.61
C LEU A 25 14.61 -6.24 2.23
N LYS A 26 15.81 -6.44 1.68
CA LYS A 26 16.32 -7.76 1.32
C LYS A 26 16.64 -8.63 2.54
N LEU A 27 17.08 -8.04 3.66
CA LEU A 27 17.31 -8.72 4.94
C LEU A 27 16.00 -9.18 5.61
N LEU A 28 14.92 -8.42 5.42
CA LEU A 28 13.56 -8.80 5.84
C LEU A 28 12.93 -9.89 4.93
N GLY A 29 13.68 -10.40 3.94
CA GLY A 29 13.22 -11.44 3.02
C GLY A 29 12.27 -10.94 1.93
N ILE A 30 12.07 -9.62 1.83
CA ILE A 30 11.19 -8.99 0.84
C ILE A 30 11.99 -8.79 -0.44
N LYS A 31 11.41 -9.15 -1.59
CA LYS A 31 12.03 -8.79 -2.87
C LYS A 31 11.72 -7.32 -3.14
N VAL A 32 12.71 -6.59 -3.68
CA VAL A 32 12.53 -5.19 -4.11
C VAL A 32 11.32 -5.03 -5.04
N LYS A 33 11.02 -6.05 -5.85
CA LYS A 33 9.82 -6.10 -6.68
C LYS A 33 8.52 -6.11 -5.86
N ASP A 34 8.45 -6.93 -4.81
CA ASP A 34 7.27 -7.00 -3.94
C ASP A 34 7.07 -5.66 -3.19
N PHE A 35 8.16 -4.96 -2.87
CA PHE A 35 8.10 -3.62 -2.28
C PHE A 35 7.60 -2.56 -3.28
N TRP A 36 7.94 -2.70 -4.56
CA TRP A 36 7.44 -1.83 -5.62
C TRP A 36 5.95 -2.06 -5.87
N ASP A 37 5.52 -3.33 -5.92
CA ASP A 37 4.11 -3.73 -6.00
C ASP A 37 3.33 -3.20 -4.77
N PHE A 38 3.97 -3.15 -3.59
CA PHE A 38 3.39 -2.55 -2.38
C PHE A 38 3.21 -1.04 -2.48
N ILE A 39 4.22 -0.29 -2.96
CA ILE A 39 4.10 1.17 -3.15
C ILE A 39 2.93 1.49 -4.11
N GLU A 40 2.80 0.70 -5.18
CA GLU A 40 1.70 0.85 -6.14
C GLU A 40 0.34 0.52 -5.50
N ALA A 41 0.27 -0.57 -4.73
CA ALA A 41 -0.93 -0.95 -3.99
C ALA A 41 -1.34 0.10 -2.95
N ASN A 42 -0.38 0.76 -2.31
CA ASN A 42 -0.64 1.80 -1.31
C ASN A 42 -1.19 3.09 -1.94
N GLN A 43 -0.66 3.51 -3.10
CA GLN A 43 -1.28 4.59 -3.88
C GLN A 43 -2.72 4.23 -4.32
N MET A 44 -2.96 2.97 -4.63
CA MET A 44 -4.30 2.48 -4.97
C MET A 44 -5.22 2.39 -3.74
N LEU A 45 -4.68 2.07 -2.55
CA LEU A 45 -5.38 2.08 -1.27
C LEU A 45 -5.88 3.49 -0.93
N ASP A 46 -5.06 4.52 -1.15
CA ASP A 46 -5.47 5.91 -0.95
C ASP A 46 -6.60 6.34 -1.91
N LYS A 47 -6.54 5.89 -3.17
CA LYS A 47 -7.64 6.09 -4.12
C LYS A 47 -8.90 5.36 -3.66
N LEU A 48 -8.81 4.10 -3.26
CA LEU A 48 -9.95 3.33 -2.78
C LEU A 48 -10.56 3.89 -1.49
N ASN A 49 -9.75 4.43 -0.58
CA ASN A 49 -10.23 5.08 0.63
C ASN A 49 -10.98 6.39 0.32
N SER A 50 -10.46 7.20 -0.61
CA SER A 50 -11.16 8.42 -1.06
C SER A 50 -12.47 8.08 -1.81
N PHE A 51 -12.45 7.04 -2.63
CA PHE A 51 -13.66 6.46 -3.23
C PHE A 51 -14.63 5.99 -2.15
N ALA A 52 -14.22 5.16 -1.19
CA ALA A 52 -15.08 4.62 -0.14
C ALA A 52 -15.79 5.72 0.69
N LYS A 53 -15.15 6.90 0.85
CA LYS A 53 -15.77 8.07 1.50
C LYS A 53 -16.82 8.79 0.64
N GLN A 54 -16.70 8.75 -0.70
CA GLN A 54 -17.70 9.33 -1.63
C GLN A 54 -18.82 8.34 -2.02
N TYR A 55 -18.64 7.04 -1.78
CA TYR A 55 -19.46 5.96 -2.35
C TYR A 55 -20.69 5.53 -1.53
N GLN A 56 -21.56 6.46 -1.12
CA GLN A 56 -22.82 6.09 -0.44
C GLN A 56 -23.90 5.48 -1.37
N SER A 57 -23.69 5.40 -2.69
CA SER A 57 -24.71 4.95 -3.66
C SER A 57 -24.18 3.96 -4.71
N MET A 58 -23.43 2.95 -4.29
CA MET A 58 -22.76 2.02 -5.21
C MET A 58 -23.71 0.90 -5.69
N SER A 59 -23.77 0.67 -7.01
CA SER A 59 -24.53 -0.43 -7.63
C SER A 59 -23.92 -1.80 -7.30
N PRO A 60 -24.69 -2.90 -7.36
CA PRO A 60 -24.17 -4.23 -7.08
C PRO A 60 -22.96 -4.64 -7.94
N GLN A 61 -22.83 -4.13 -9.17
CA GLN A 61 -21.67 -4.40 -10.02
C GLN A 61 -20.40 -3.69 -9.54
N GLU A 62 -20.52 -2.42 -9.18
CA GLU A 62 -19.40 -1.63 -8.65
C GLU A 62 -18.89 -2.19 -7.32
N GLN A 63 -19.78 -2.75 -6.49
CA GLN A 63 -19.39 -3.45 -5.25
C GLN A 63 -18.48 -4.66 -5.54
N VAL A 64 -18.72 -5.41 -6.62
CA VAL A 64 -17.87 -6.54 -7.00
C VAL A 64 -16.50 -6.06 -7.50
N ILE A 65 -16.46 -4.96 -8.26
CA ILE A 65 -15.20 -4.37 -8.73
C ILE A 65 -14.38 -3.86 -7.54
N TYR A 66 -15.02 -3.18 -6.58
CA TYR A 66 -14.37 -2.74 -5.35
C TYR A 66 -13.79 -3.91 -4.55
N LEU A 67 -14.53 -5.02 -4.41
CA LEU A 67 -14.04 -6.22 -3.72
C LEU A 67 -12.80 -6.81 -4.42
N ALA A 68 -12.82 -6.91 -5.75
CA ALA A 68 -11.70 -7.44 -6.52
C ALA A 68 -10.45 -6.54 -6.45
N GLU A 69 -10.64 -5.22 -6.43
CA GLU A 69 -9.53 -4.28 -6.35
C GLU A 69 -8.94 -4.21 -4.94
N ALA A 70 -9.78 -4.26 -3.90
CA ALA A 70 -9.34 -4.36 -2.51
C ALA A 70 -8.55 -5.66 -2.25
N GLU A 71 -8.97 -6.79 -2.83
CA GLU A 71 -8.30 -8.08 -2.67
C GLU A 71 -6.89 -8.10 -3.28
N LYS A 72 -6.69 -7.44 -4.43
CA LYS A 72 -5.34 -7.24 -5.01
C LYS A 72 -4.43 -6.44 -4.09
N ILE A 73 -4.96 -5.38 -3.50
CA ILE A 73 -4.21 -4.52 -2.57
C ILE A 73 -3.88 -5.30 -1.31
N PHE A 74 -4.83 -6.00 -0.70
CA PHE A 74 -4.57 -6.82 0.48
C PHE A 74 -3.50 -7.89 0.20
N THR A 75 -3.56 -8.54 -0.96
CA THR A 75 -2.54 -9.53 -1.36
C THR A 75 -1.15 -8.93 -1.53
N ALA A 76 -1.04 -7.65 -1.91
CA ALA A 76 0.24 -6.95 -2.00
C ALA A 76 0.75 -6.51 -0.61
N PHE A 77 -0.14 -6.09 0.29
CA PHE A 77 0.16 -5.75 1.67
C PHE A 77 0.59 -6.98 2.49
N ASP A 78 -0.07 -8.13 2.32
CA ASP A 78 0.27 -9.38 3.03
C ASP A 78 1.68 -9.91 2.71
N LYS A 79 2.27 -9.49 1.58
CA LYS A 79 3.64 -9.88 1.17
C LYS A 79 4.72 -9.04 1.84
N VAL A 80 4.33 -7.97 2.54
CA VAL A 80 5.24 -7.01 3.17
C VAL A 80 4.99 -7.01 4.68
N PRO A 81 6.05 -7.13 5.52
CA PRO A 81 5.95 -7.04 6.98
C PRO A 81 5.15 -5.81 7.45
N GLU A 82 4.28 -6.02 8.44
CA GLU A 82 3.42 -4.99 9.06
C GLU A 82 4.21 -3.75 9.50
N GLU A 83 5.45 -3.94 9.98
CA GLU A 83 6.39 -2.89 10.37
C GLU A 83 6.65 -1.83 9.29
N LEU A 84 6.44 -2.15 8.00
CA LEU A 84 6.68 -1.21 6.89
C LEU A 84 5.45 -0.36 6.54
N TRP A 85 4.29 -0.69 7.05
CA TRP A 85 3.02 -0.05 6.73
C TRP A 85 2.13 0.22 7.95
N ASP A 86 2.71 0.17 9.16
CA ASP A 86 2.06 0.51 10.43
C ASP A 86 1.38 1.90 10.41
N GLU A 87 1.98 2.88 9.73
CA GLU A 87 1.38 4.22 9.59
C GLU A 87 0.11 4.22 8.71
N GLU A 88 0.00 3.27 7.80
CA GLU A 88 -1.09 3.11 6.83
C GLU A 88 -2.13 2.09 7.29
N TYR A 89 -1.85 1.39 8.39
CA TYR A 89 -2.67 0.36 9.00
C TYR A 89 -4.12 0.81 9.28
N GLU A 90 -4.29 2.04 9.77
CA GLU A 90 -5.61 2.63 10.02
C GLU A 90 -6.47 2.70 8.74
N LYS A 91 -5.86 3.07 7.60
CA LYS A 91 -6.55 3.12 6.31
C LYS A 91 -6.85 1.71 5.80
N TYR A 92 -5.89 0.80 5.90
CA TYR A 92 -6.05 -0.61 5.54
C TYR A 92 -7.24 -1.23 6.29
N LYS A 93 -7.34 -1.02 7.60
CA LYS A 93 -8.42 -1.52 8.45
C LYS A 93 -9.80 -0.98 8.05
N GLN A 94 -9.89 0.28 7.62
CA GLN A 94 -11.14 0.86 7.13
C GLN A 94 -11.62 0.21 5.84
N VAL A 95 -10.70 -0.02 4.89
CA VAL A 95 -10.99 -0.70 3.62
C VAL A 95 -11.36 -2.17 3.85
N LEU A 96 -10.65 -2.86 4.76
CA LEU A 96 -10.94 -4.24 5.15
C LEU A 96 -12.32 -4.39 5.79
N LYS A 97 -12.67 -3.46 6.70
CA LYS A 97 -14.00 -3.43 7.31
C LYS A 97 -15.10 -3.29 6.25
N LYS A 98 -14.92 -2.36 5.30
CA LYS A 98 -15.87 -2.18 4.19
C LYS A 98 -15.97 -3.39 3.27
N TYR A 99 -14.84 -4.04 2.97
CA TYR A 99 -14.81 -5.29 2.22
C TYR A 99 -15.65 -6.37 2.92
N ASN A 100 -15.44 -6.57 4.22
CA ASN A 100 -16.17 -7.56 5.01
C ASN A 100 -17.66 -7.26 5.12
N ASP A 101 -18.03 -5.98 5.30
CA ASP A 101 -19.43 -5.55 5.34
C ASP A 101 -20.14 -5.90 4.01
N ILE A 102 -19.57 -5.54 2.86
CA ILE A 102 -20.15 -5.83 1.54
C ILE A 102 -20.27 -7.35 1.33
N LYS A 103 -19.24 -8.12 1.69
CA LYS A 103 -19.24 -9.59 1.55
C LYS A 103 -20.33 -10.24 2.42
N MET A 104 -20.46 -9.79 3.67
CA MET A 104 -21.52 -10.24 4.58
C MET A 104 -22.92 -9.89 4.09
N PHE A 105 -23.12 -8.67 3.57
CA PHE A 105 -24.40 -8.27 2.97
C PHE A 105 -24.80 -9.18 1.80
N ARG A 106 -23.84 -9.55 0.94
CA ARG A 106 -24.09 -10.48 -0.17
C ARG A 106 -24.43 -11.88 0.32
N TRP A 107 -23.74 -12.38 1.35
CA TRP A 107 -24.02 -13.68 1.96
C TRP A 107 -25.38 -13.73 2.65
N ALA A 108 -25.77 -12.67 3.37
CA ALA A 108 -27.07 -12.59 4.04
C ALA A 108 -28.25 -12.38 3.07
N SER A 109 -27.98 -11.90 1.85
CA SER A 109 -28.97 -11.73 0.79
C SER A 109 -29.07 -12.94 -0.15
N SER A 110 -28.33 -14.03 0.14
CA SER A 110 -28.32 -15.28 -0.63
C SER A 110 -29.20 -16.35 0.00
#